data_AF-A0A3S3ESZ8-F1
#
_entry.id   AF-A0A3S3ESZ8-F1
#
_cell.length_a   1.000
_cell.length_b   1.000
_cell.length_c   1.000
_cell.angle_alpha   90.00
_cell.angle_beta   90.00
_cell.angle_gamma   90.00
#
_symmetry.space_group_name_H-M   'P 1'
#
loop_
_entity.id
_entity.type
_entity.pdbx_description
1 polymer ?
#
loop_
_entity_poly.entity_id
_entity_poly.type
_entity_poly.pdbx_seq_one_letter_code
_entity_poly.pdbx_strand_id
1 'polypeptide(L)' 'MLQGARTELDVGKRRSIYQEMQAICSQDGGNCIFAFPASQDGYSTKVDGVGPDLILSMAGSRLAERAWFTE' A
#
# COMPACT_ATOMS: atom_id res chain seq x y z
N MET A 1 18.65 3.30 9.90
CA MET A 1 18.40 3.15 8.44
C MET A 1 17.14 3.88 7.98
N LEU A 2 15.95 3.59 8.53
CA LEU A 2 14.69 4.20 8.05
C LEU A 2 14.67 5.75 8.06
N GLN A 3 15.15 6.39 9.13
CA GLN A 3 15.22 7.86 9.19
C GLN A 3 16.12 8.44 8.08
N GLY A 4 17.27 7.83 7.83
CA GLY A 4 18.18 8.26 6.75
C GLY A 4 17.61 8.01 5.35
N ALA A 5 16.88 6.91 5.15
CA ALA A 5 16.19 6.65 3.89
C ALA A 5 15.12 7.71 3.56
N ARG A 6 14.44 8.25 4.59
CA ARG A 6 13.40 9.29 4.42
C ARG A 6 13.95 10.62 3.91
N THR A 7 15.21 10.93 4.21
CA THR A 7 15.86 12.19 3.82
C THR A 7 16.78 12.03 2.61
N GLU A 8 16.98 10.82 2.11
CA GLU A 8 17.84 10.54 0.96
C GLU A 8 17.15 10.95 -0.35
N LEU A 9 17.82 11.82 -1.12
CA LEU A 9 17.30 12.36 -2.39
C LEU A 9 17.73 11.51 -3.58
N ASP A 10 18.87 10.82 -3.48
CA ASP A 10 19.30 9.90 -4.53
C ASP A 10 18.39 8.65 -4.52
N VAL A 11 17.69 8.44 -5.63
CA VAL A 11 16.71 7.35 -5.75
C VAL A 11 17.38 5.98 -5.71
N GLY A 12 18.57 5.83 -6.28
CA GLY A 12 19.32 4.57 -6.30
C GLY A 12 19.79 4.18 -4.91
N LYS A 13 20.39 5.13 -4.19
CA LYS A 13 20.84 4.96 -2.80
C LYS A 13 19.67 4.75 -1.85
N ARG A 14 18.58 5.49 -2.01
CA ARG A 14 17.37 5.27 -1.21
C ARG A 14 16.80 3.86 -1.44
N ARG A 15 16.79 3.38 -2.68
CA ARG A 15 16.36 2.02 -3.01
C ARG A 15 17.22 0.96 -2.34
N SER A 16 18.56 1.11 -2.36
CA SER A 16 19.45 0.13 -1.73
C SER A 16 19.24 0.06 -0.22
N ILE A 17 19.03 1.20 0.44
CA ILE A 17 18.71 1.24 1.88
C ILE A 17 17.41 0.48 2.17
N TYR A 18 16.36 0.65 1.34
CA TYR A 18 15.11 -0.10 1.53
C TYR A 18 15.27 -1.61 1.27
N GLN A 19 16.07 -2.01 0.27
CA GLN A 19 16.34 -3.41 -0.01
C GLN A 19 17.07 -4.10 1.16
N GLU A 20 18.06 -3.42 1.75
CA GLU A 20 18.78 -3.93 2.91
C GLU A 20 17.85 -4.11 4.11
N MET A 21 16.99 -3.13 4.39
CA MET A 21 15.99 -3.24 5.47
C MET A 21 15.02 -4.41 5.22
N GLN A 22 14.57 -4.62 3.98
CA GLN A 22 13.69 -5.75 3.64
C GLN A 22 14.41 -7.10 3.82
N ALA A 23 15.69 -7.20 3.47
CA ALA A 23 16.49 -8.39 3.66
C ALA A 23 16.62 -8.76 5.14
N ILE A 24 16.91 -7.77 6.00
CA ILE A 24 16.97 -7.96 7.46
C ILE A 24 15.62 -8.48 7.98
N CYS A 25 14.50 -7.86 7.59
CA CYS A 25 13.17 -8.33 7.99
C CYS A 25 12.88 -9.76 7.52
N SER A 26 13.31 -10.14 6.32
CA SER A 26 13.03 -11.46 5.74
C SER A 26 13.92 -12.57 6.28
N GLN A 27 15.19 -12.27 6.57
CA GLN A 27 16.21 -13.27 6.92
C GLN A 27 16.36 -13.41 8.43
N ASP A 28 16.34 -12.28 9.15
CA ASP A 28 16.60 -12.22 10.58
C ASP A 28 15.35 -11.86 11.40
N GLY A 29 14.33 -11.32 10.74
CA GLY A 29 13.09 -10.86 11.36
C GLY A 29 12.10 -12.00 11.62
N GLY A 30 12.32 -12.80 12.66
CA GLY A 30 11.37 -13.83 13.12
C GLY A 30 10.04 -13.31 13.68
N ASN A 31 9.70 -12.04 13.45
CA ASN A 31 8.62 -11.33 14.15
C ASN A 31 7.31 -11.22 13.35
N CYS A 32 7.31 -11.56 12.05
CA CYS A 32 6.11 -11.47 11.21
C CYS A 32 6.05 -12.61 10.18
N ILE A 33 4.92 -13.31 10.12
CA ILE A 33 4.58 -14.19 8.99
C ILE A 33 3.89 -13.33 7.95
N PHE A 34 4.42 -13.30 6.73
CA PHE A 34 3.81 -12.53 5.64
C PHE A 34 2.48 -13.16 5.22
N ALA A 35 1.39 -12.40 5.31
CA ALA A 35 0.08 -12.79 4.81
C ALA A 35 -0.29 -11.96 3.58
N PHE A 36 -0.93 -12.58 2.59
CA PHE A 36 -1.47 -11.91 1.41
C PHE A 36 -2.55 -10.87 1.79
N PRO A 37 -2.90 -9.93 0.88
CA PRO A 37 -3.69 -8.74 1.21
C PRO A 37 -4.93 -9.07 2.04
N ALA A 38 -5.02 -8.48 3.23
CA ALA A 38 -6.04 -8.76 4.23
C ALA A 38 -7.29 -7.87 4.11
N SER A 39 -7.37 -7.03 3.07
CA SER A 39 -8.44 -6.06 2.90
C SER A 39 -9.29 -6.38 1.67
N GLN A 40 -10.60 -6.45 1.87
CA GLN A 40 -11.58 -6.57 0.81
C GLN A 40 -12.63 -5.47 0.98
N ASP A 41 -12.79 -4.65 -0.06
CA ASP A 41 -13.81 -3.60 -0.09
C ASP A 41 -15.08 -4.16 -0.76
N GLY A 42 -16.22 -3.99 -0.10
CA GLY A 42 -17.54 -4.26 -0.66
C GLY A 42 -18.25 -2.95 -0.98
N TYR A 43 -18.98 -2.91 -2.09
CA TYR A 43 -19.78 -1.75 -2.48
C TYR A 43 -21.19 -2.17 -2.92
N SER A 44 -22.14 -1.27 -2.73
CA SER A 44 -23.53 -1.45 -3.16
C SER A 44 -23.64 -1.42 -4.68
N THR A 45 -24.59 -2.17 -5.24
CA THR A 45 -24.94 -2.07 -6.67
C THR A 45 -25.55 -0.73 -7.07
N LYS A 46 -25.87 0.13 -6.07
CA LYS A 46 -26.37 1.49 -6.27
C LYS A 46 -25.26 2.55 -6.31
N VAL A 47 -24.00 2.12 -6.30
CA VAL A 47 -22.83 3.00 -6.33
C VAL A 47 -21.99 2.61 -7.53
N ASP A 48 -21.68 3.59 -8.36
CA ASP A 48 -20.84 3.46 -9.54
C ASP A 48 -19.58 4.32 -9.39
N GLY A 49 -18.62 4.17 -10.31
CA GLY A 49 -17.29 4.80 -10.23
C GLY A 49 -16.34 4.11 -9.24
N VAL A 50 -16.75 2.96 -8.70
CA VAL A 50 -15.96 2.09 -7.83
C VAL A 50 -15.52 0.84 -8.59
N GLY A 51 -14.34 0.33 -8.25
CA GLY A 51 -13.78 -0.85 -8.91
C GLY A 51 -12.60 -1.42 -8.13
N PRO A 52 -12.00 -2.52 -8.62
CA PRO A 52 -10.83 -3.11 -7.98
C PRO A 52 -9.68 -2.09 -7.92
N ASP A 53 -9.28 -1.70 -6.71
CA ASP A 53 -8.08 -0.88 -6.47
C ASP A 53 -7.03 -1.73 -5.73
N LEU A 54 -5.79 -1.69 -6.21
CA LEU A 54 -4.67 -2.45 -5.67
C LEU A 54 -3.80 -1.62 -4.71
N ILE A 55 -4.10 -0.33 -4.54
CA ILE A 55 -3.22 0.59 -3.82
C ILE A 55 -3.61 0.72 -2.34
N LEU A 56 -4.89 0.87 -2.03
CA LEU A 56 -5.42 1.00 -0.66
C LEU A 56 -6.95 0.87 -0.65
N SER A 57 -7.55 0.55 0.51
CA SER A 57 -9.00 0.62 0.70
C SER A 57 -9.59 1.99 0.31
N MET A 58 -10.87 1.98 -0.05
CA MET A 58 -11.64 3.15 -0.48
C MET A 58 -11.04 3.85 -1.71
N ALA A 59 -10.61 3.07 -2.71
CA ALA A 59 -10.02 3.54 -3.95
C ALA A 59 -8.81 4.49 -3.72
N GLY A 60 -7.85 4.05 -2.89
CA GLY A 60 -6.68 4.89 -2.57
C GLY A 60 -7.02 6.05 -1.64
N SER A 61 -8.02 5.90 -0.77
CA SER A 61 -8.64 6.98 0.02
C SER A 61 -9.21 8.13 -0.80
N ARG A 62 -9.59 7.89 -2.06
CA ARG A 62 -10.19 8.89 -2.97
C ARG A 62 -11.63 8.58 -3.36
N LEU A 63 -12.33 7.80 -2.53
CA LEU A 63 -13.71 7.39 -2.82
C LEU A 63 -14.64 8.57 -3.13
N ALA A 64 -14.53 9.68 -2.39
CA ALA A 64 -15.38 10.85 -2.56
C ALA A 64 -15.21 11.55 -3.92
N GLU A 65 -14.06 11.38 -4.58
CA GLU A 65 -13.78 11.96 -5.90
C GLU A 65 -14.21 11.04 -7.05
N ARG A 66 -14.40 9.75 -6.75
CA ARG A 66 -14.52 8.70 -7.76
C ARG A 66 -15.88 8.02 -7.77
N ALA A 67 -16.58 7.97 -6.63
CA ALA A 67 -17.84 7.26 -6.51
C ALA A 67 -19.05 8.21 -6.62
N TRP A 68 -20.13 7.72 -7.22
CA TRP A 68 -21.42 8.42 -7.25
C TRP A 68 -22.57 7.42 -7.12
N PHE A 69 -23.75 7.90 -6.72
CA PHE A 69 -24.96 7.09 -6.69
C PHE A 69 -25.54 6.93 -8.09
N THR A 70 -25.97 5.71 -8.41
CA THR A 70 -26.77 5.44 -9.60
C THR A 70 -28.25 5.66 -9.31
N GLU A 71 -29.03 5.94 -10.35
CA GLU A 71 -30.52 6.01 -10.26
C GLU A 71 -31.14 4.67 -9.83
#